data_AF-A0A8B7P6P1-F1
#
_entry.id   AF-A0A8B7P6P1-F1
#
_cell.length_a   1.000
_cell.length_b   1.000
_cell.length_c   1.000
_cell.angle_alpha   90.00
_cell.angle_beta   90.00
_cell.angle_gamma   90.00
#
_symmetry.space_group_name_H-M   'P 1'
#
loop_
_entity.id
_entity.type
_entity.pdbx_description
1 polymer ?
#
loop_
_entity_poly.entity_id
_entity_poly.type
_entity_poly.pdbx_seq_one_letter_code
_entity_poly.pdbx_strand_id
1 'polypeptide(L)'
;MIKATIFAALLAVAAARPDAPRRSYAAPPANTYSAPRSDDSSEEVAILRDDRVYPSAAGEYSLDFETADGTKISESGYGSGPDGAVETQGSVSFTHPDGERGQIR
;
A
#
# COMPACT_ATOMS: atom_id res chain seq x y z
N MET A 1 -13.86 -25.34 46.13
CA MET A 1 -12.56 -25.25 45.43
C MET A 1 -12.68 -24.79 43.97
N ILE A 2 -13.64 -25.29 43.17
CA ILE A 2 -13.81 -24.92 41.74
C ILE A 2 -14.06 -23.42 41.46
N LYS A 3 -14.73 -22.71 42.38
CA LYS A 3 -15.00 -21.26 42.28
C LYS A 3 -13.74 -20.41 42.37
N ALA A 4 -12.76 -20.83 43.17
CA ALA A 4 -11.49 -20.10 43.34
C ALA A 4 -10.62 -20.24 42.08
N THR A 5 -10.66 -21.40 41.42
CA THR A 5 -9.92 -21.67 40.19
C THR A 5 -10.42 -20.81 39.02
N ILE A 6 -11.74 -20.65 38.87
CA ILE A 6 -12.33 -19.81 37.82
C ILE A 6 -11.98 -18.33 38.05
N PHE A 7 -12.03 -17.87 39.31
CA PHE A 7 -11.65 -16.49 39.65
C PHE A 7 -10.17 -16.22 39.37
N ALA A 8 -9.29 -17.16 39.72
CA ALA A 8 -7.85 -17.06 39.43
C ALA A 8 -7.57 -17.04 37.91
N ALA A 9 -8.27 -17.86 37.13
CA ALA A 9 -8.13 -17.88 35.67
C ALA A 9 -8.59 -16.57 35.02
N LEU A 10 -9.73 -16.01 35.45
CA LEU A 10 -10.22 -14.72 34.93
C LEU A 10 -9.33 -13.55 35.34
N LEU A 11 -8.80 -13.56 36.57
CA LEU A 11 -7.86 -12.54 37.05
C LEU A 11 -6.54 -12.59 36.26
N ALA A 12 -6.04 -13.80 35.95
CA ALA A 12 -4.84 -13.98 35.14
C ALA A 12 -5.03 -13.46 33.70
N VAL A 13 -6.19 -13.70 33.08
CA VAL A 13 -6.51 -13.18 31.73
C VAL A 13 -6.65 -11.65 31.73
N ALA A 14 -7.19 -11.05 32.79
CA ALA A 14 -7.29 -9.60 32.92
C ALA A 14 -5.91 -8.92 33.14
N ALA A 15 -5.02 -9.57 33.90
CA ALA A 15 -3.66 -9.09 34.16
C ALA A 15 -2.70 -9.28 32.97
N ALA A 16 -2.98 -10.23 32.07
CA ALA A 16 -2.20 -10.48 30.87
C ALA A 16 -2.56 -9.55 29.70
N ARG A 17 -3.28 -8.43 29.94
CA ARG A 17 -3.47 -7.41 28.89
C ARG A 17 -2.09 -6.94 28.44
N PRO A 18 -1.74 -7.06 27.14
CA PRO A 18 -0.53 -6.44 26.65
C PRO A 18 -0.71 -4.94 26.81
N ASP A 19 0.03 -4.34 27.73
CA ASP A 19 0.32 -2.92 27.68
C ASP A 19 1.03 -2.69 26.36
N ALA A 20 0.27 -2.39 25.31
CA ALA A 20 0.81 -2.10 24.01
C ALA A 20 1.81 -0.96 24.22
N PRO A 21 3.12 -1.18 24.02
CA PRO A 21 4.04 -0.06 24.07
C PRO A 21 3.58 0.88 22.97
N ARG A 22 3.10 2.06 23.35
CA ARG A 22 2.93 3.16 22.41
C ARG A 22 4.31 3.38 21.81
N ARG A 23 4.57 2.82 20.63
CA ARG A 23 5.76 3.13 19.85
C ARG A 23 5.63 4.59 19.44
N SER A 24 6.10 5.46 20.31
CA SER A 24 6.33 6.85 20.00
C SER A 24 7.57 6.85 19.12
N TYR A 25 7.37 6.78 17.81
CA TYR A 25 8.43 7.12 16.87
C TYR A 25 8.72 8.60 17.07
N ALA A 26 9.82 8.92 17.74
CA ALA A 26 10.36 10.26 17.69
C ALA A 26 10.77 10.51 16.25
N ALA A 27 10.11 11.46 15.58
CA ALA A 27 10.60 11.96 14.30
C ALA A 27 12.06 12.42 14.52
N PRO A 28 13.01 12.04 13.66
CA PRO A 28 14.37 12.57 13.72
C PRO A 28 14.31 14.11 13.76
N PRO A 29 15.24 14.79 14.48
CA PRO A 29 15.31 16.24 14.41
C PRO A 29 15.36 16.64 12.93
N ALA A 30 14.57 17.65 12.56
CA ALA A 30 14.54 18.16 11.21
C ALA A 30 15.92 18.77 10.88
N ASN A 31 16.82 17.93 10.39
CA ASN A 31 18.04 18.38 9.75
C ASN A 31 17.55 19.22 8.57
N THR A 32 17.66 20.55 8.67
CA THR A 32 17.30 21.46 7.59
C THR A 32 18.36 21.32 6.51
N TYR A 33 18.29 20.20 5.77
CA TYR A 33 18.87 20.10 4.45
C TYR A 33 17.99 20.97 3.56
N SER A 34 18.39 22.23 3.37
CA SER A 34 17.98 22.97 2.19
C SER A 34 18.65 22.30 1.00
N ALA A 35 18.02 21.24 0.49
CA ALA A 35 18.23 20.86 -0.89
C ALA A 35 17.85 22.09 -1.74
N PRO A 36 18.61 22.42 -2.80
CA PRO A 36 18.17 23.40 -3.77
C PRO A 36 16.75 23.02 -4.20
N ARG A 37 15.76 23.84 -3.85
CA ARG A 37 14.46 23.74 -4.47
C ARG A 37 14.70 24.24 -5.87
N SER A 38 14.78 23.32 -6.81
CA SER A 38 14.60 23.69 -8.21
C SER A 38 13.27 24.45 -8.26
N ASP A 39 13.30 25.75 -8.47
CA ASP A 39 12.17 26.51 -9.04
C ASP A 39 12.02 26.08 -10.52
N ASP A 40 12.08 24.78 -10.76
CA ASP A 40 11.76 24.15 -12.03
C ASP A 40 10.29 23.86 -11.93
N SER A 41 9.52 24.52 -12.79
CA SER A 41 8.11 24.25 -13.04
C SER A 41 7.97 22.77 -13.40
N SER A 42 7.95 21.87 -12.42
CA SER A 42 7.60 20.48 -12.65
C SER A 42 6.21 20.49 -13.23
N GLU A 43 6.02 20.09 -14.48
CA GLU A 43 4.68 19.96 -15.05
C GLU A 43 3.92 18.93 -14.20
N GLU A 44 3.07 19.39 -13.28
CA GLU A 44 2.30 18.48 -12.44
C GLU A 44 1.25 17.78 -13.30
N VAL A 45 1.43 16.48 -13.50
CA VAL A 45 0.43 15.65 -14.17
C VAL A 45 -0.62 15.22 -13.13
N ALA A 46 -1.86 15.67 -13.33
CA ALA A 46 -2.96 15.31 -12.44
C ALA A 46 -3.30 13.81 -12.56
N ILE A 47 -3.68 13.19 -11.44
CA ILE A 47 -4.26 11.86 -11.42
C ILE A 47 -5.76 11.99 -11.70
N LEU A 48 -6.23 11.35 -12.77
CA LEU A 48 -7.64 11.36 -13.17
C LEU A 48 -8.42 10.19 -12.56
N ARG A 49 -7.76 9.06 -12.33
CA ARG A 49 -8.37 7.87 -11.70
C ARG A 49 -7.35 7.14 -10.84
N ASP A 50 -7.79 6.70 -9.67
CA ASP A 50 -7.01 5.85 -8.78
C ASP A 50 -7.95 4.89 -8.04
N ASP A 51 -8.33 3.80 -8.70
CA ASP A 51 -9.15 2.74 -8.11
C ASP A 51 -8.25 1.54 -7.80
N ARG A 52 -7.94 1.37 -6.51
CA ARG A 52 -7.07 0.30 -6.03
C ARG A 52 -7.73 -0.53 -4.95
N VAL A 53 -7.66 -1.84 -5.14
CA VAL A 53 -7.92 -2.81 -4.08
C VAL A 53 -6.57 -3.38 -3.67
N TYR A 54 -6.17 -3.14 -2.42
CA TYR A 54 -4.92 -3.68 -1.90
C TYR A 54 -4.99 -5.20 -1.74
N PRO A 55 -3.85 -5.90 -1.86
CA PRO A 55 -3.79 -7.35 -1.77
C PRO A 55 -4.46 -7.91 -0.51
N SER A 56 -5.34 -8.89 -0.73
CA SER A 56 -5.95 -9.70 0.32
C SER A 56 -4.93 -10.69 0.92
N ALA A 57 -5.27 -11.34 2.03
CA ALA A 57 -4.47 -12.45 2.57
C ALA A 57 -4.33 -13.64 1.59
N ALA A 58 -5.29 -13.78 0.67
CA ALA A 58 -5.26 -14.73 -0.43
C ALA A 58 -4.72 -14.11 -1.74
N GLY A 59 -4.11 -12.92 -1.68
CA GLY A 59 -3.33 -12.35 -2.79
C GLY A 59 -4.13 -11.65 -3.89
N GLU A 60 -5.46 -11.54 -3.77
CA GLU A 60 -6.29 -10.84 -4.74
C GLU A 60 -6.11 -9.32 -4.63
N TYR A 61 -5.94 -8.65 -5.78
CA TYR A 61 -5.84 -7.18 -5.86
C TYR A 61 -6.31 -6.66 -7.23
N SER A 62 -6.57 -5.35 -7.31
CA SER A 62 -6.81 -4.65 -8.57
C SER A 62 -6.23 -3.24 -8.56
N LEU A 63 -5.80 -2.77 -9.73
CA LEU A 63 -5.23 -1.45 -9.96
C LEU A 63 -5.78 -0.91 -11.29
N ASP A 64 -6.64 0.09 -11.22
CA ASP A 64 -6.99 0.94 -12.35
C ASP A 64 -6.50 2.37 -12.06
N PHE A 65 -5.53 2.82 -12.83
CA PHE A 65 -4.88 4.13 -12.63
C PHE A 65 -4.84 4.91 -13.94
N GLU A 66 -5.17 6.20 -13.88
CA GLU A 66 -5.13 7.10 -15.04
C GLU A 66 -4.59 8.46 -14.64
N THR A 67 -3.76 9.03 -15.51
CA THR A 67 -3.16 10.36 -15.35
C THR A 67 -3.51 11.26 -16.53
N ALA A 68 -3.39 12.58 -16.34
CA ALA A 68 -3.80 13.59 -17.30
C ALA A 68 -2.97 13.59 -18.60
N ASP A 69 -1.75 13.03 -18.58
CA ASP A 69 -0.91 12.86 -19.77
C ASP A 69 -1.33 11.66 -20.65
N GLY A 70 -2.35 10.92 -20.22
CA GLY A 70 -2.88 9.76 -20.92
C GLY A 70 -2.24 8.42 -20.52
N THR A 71 -1.35 8.39 -19.54
CA THR A 71 -0.83 7.14 -18.98
C THR A 71 -1.94 6.40 -18.22
N LYS A 72 -2.10 5.10 -18.53
CA LYS A 72 -3.09 4.23 -17.91
C LYS A 72 -2.48 2.90 -17.50
N ILE A 73 -2.87 2.42 -16.32
CA ILE A 73 -2.56 1.08 -15.82
C ILE A 73 -3.90 0.40 -15.53
N SER A 74 -4.05 -0.83 -16.01
CA SER A 74 -5.15 -1.71 -15.61
C SER A 74 -4.58 -3.10 -15.36
N GLU A 75 -4.58 -3.50 -14.10
CA GLU A 75 -3.93 -4.73 -13.63
C GLU A 75 -4.77 -5.37 -12.52
N SER A 76 -4.75 -6.70 -12.49
CA SER A 76 -5.34 -7.48 -11.41
C SER A 76 -4.48 -8.70 -11.15
N GLY A 77 -4.47 -9.14 -9.89
CA GLY A 77 -3.89 -10.42 -9.54
C GLY A 77 -4.77 -11.22 -8.61
N TYR A 78 -4.49 -12.52 -8.58
CA TYR A 78 -5.22 -13.52 -7.81
C TYR A 78 -4.22 -14.54 -7.25
N GLY A 79 -4.29 -14.85 -5.95
CA GLY A 79 -3.38 -15.81 -5.31
C GLY A 79 -3.75 -17.27 -5.57
N SER A 80 -3.81 -17.65 -6.84
CA SER A 80 -3.97 -19.06 -7.28
C SER A 80 -2.64 -19.78 -7.49
N GLY A 81 -1.50 -19.09 -7.35
CA GLY A 81 -0.19 -19.67 -7.57
C GLY A 81 0.25 -20.59 -6.43
N PRO A 82 1.19 -21.52 -6.70
CA PRO A 82 1.75 -22.40 -5.67
C PRO A 82 2.46 -21.60 -4.57
N ASP A 83 2.47 -22.14 -3.35
CA ASP A 83 3.14 -21.53 -2.18
C ASP A 83 2.69 -20.10 -1.84
N GLY A 84 1.46 -19.73 -2.20
CA GLY A 84 0.91 -18.39 -1.99
C GLY A 84 1.39 -17.36 -3.02
N ALA A 85 1.93 -17.82 -4.15
CA ALA A 85 2.24 -16.95 -5.28
C ALA A 85 0.97 -16.31 -5.86
N VAL A 86 1.11 -15.08 -6.34
CA VAL A 86 0.04 -14.32 -6.99
C VAL A 86 0.27 -14.34 -8.49
N GLU A 87 -0.75 -14.79 -9.22
CA GLU A 87 -0.79 -14.69 -10.68
C GLU A 87 -1.31 -13.30 -11.04
N THR A 88 -0.58 -12.59 -11.89
CA THR A 88 -0.88 -11.20 -12.27
C THR A 88 -1.10 -11.10 -13.77
N GLN A 89 -2.06 -10.28 -14.17
CA GLN A 89 -2.31 -9.91 -15.56
C GLN A 89 -2.70 -8.44 -15.63
N GLY A 90 -2.27 -7.75 -16.68
CA GLY A 90 -2.60 -6.35 -16.85
C GLY A 90 -2.04 -5.75 -18.11
N SER A 91 -2.12 -4.42 -18.17
CA SER A 91 -1.45 -3.64 -19.19
C SER A 91 -1.11 -2.24 -18.70
N VAL A 92 -0.08 -1.66 -19.30
CA VAL A 92 0.30 -0.26 -19.12
C VAL A 92 0.31 0.39 -20.49
N SER A 93 -0.41 1.49 -20.67
CA SER A 93 -0.38 2.31 -21.89
C SER A 93 0.14 3.70 -21.59
N PHE A 94 0.97 4.25 -22.48
CA PHE A 94 1.60 5.55 -22.30
C PHE A 94 1.88 6.23 -23.65
N THR A 95 2.18 7.52 -23.61
CA THR A 95 2.51 8.34 -24.78
C THR A 95 3.98 8.77 -24.71
N HIS A 96 4.73 8.53 -25.78
CA HIS A 96 6.11 9.00 -25.92
C HIS A 96 6.14 10.51 -26.22
N PRO A 97 7.28 11.19 -25.96
CA PRO A 97 7.42 12.62 -26.24
C PRO A 97 7.18 13.02 -27.71
N ASP A 98 7.33 12.09 -28.66
CA ASP A 98 7.04 12.27 -30.09
C ASP A 98 5.55 12.03 -30.45
N GLY A 99 4.72 11.67 -29.47
CA GLY A 99 3.30 11.37 -29.63
C GLY A 99 2.99 9.92 -29.98
N GLU A 100 4.00 9.03 -30.11
CA GLU A 100 3.77 7.61 -30.33
C GLU A 100 3.15 6.96 -29.08
N ARG A 101 2.24 5.98 -29.27
CA ARG A 101 1.61 5.25 -28.16
C ARG A 101 2.24 3.89 -27.96
N GLY A 102 2.68 3.62 -26.73
CA GLY A 102 3.19 2.32 -26.30
C GLY A 102 2.17 1.55 -25.46
N GLN A 103 2.29 0.22 -25.47
CA GLN A 103 1.58 -0.66 -24.53
C GLN A 103 2.48 -1.82 -24.08
N ILE A 104 2.48 -2.10 -22.77
CA ILE A 104 3.08 -3.27 -22.14
C ILE A 104 1.96 -4.18 -21.64
N ARG A 105 2.13 -5.50 -21.69
CA ARG A 105 1.21 -6.52 -21.18
C ARG A 105 1.97 -7.56 -20.38
#